data_AF-A0A7W0V8Q4-F1
#
_entry.id   AF-A0A7W0V8Q4-F1
#
_cell.length_a   1.000
_cell.length_b   1.000
_cell.length_c   1.000
_cell.angle_alpha   90.00
_cell.angle_beta   90.00
_cell.angle_gamma   90.00
#
_symmetry.space_group_name_H-M   'P 1'
#
loop_
_entity.id
_entity.type
_entity.pdbx_description
1 polymer ?
#
loop_
_entity_poly.entity_id
_entity_poly.type
_entity_poly.pdbx_seq_one_letter_code
_entity_poly.pdbx_strand_id
1 'polypeptide(L)'
;MSMLLTLACQPKPVVVPGYFTAQRPANAPPTCEETLACYARCEPLVEECMMRCDQCGVSRDVARARAVSNCAAIKGCTDPVCTEQQCAPELAACQARHVGGPPVMDTFCPKP
;
A
#
# COMPACT_ATOMS: atom_id res chain seq x y z
N MET A 1 -6.17 17.39 63.96
CA MET A 1 -5.99 18.13 62.70
C MET A 1 -4.59 17.83 62.18
N SER A 2 -4.47 17.08 61.09
CA SER A 2 -3.32 17.13 60.18
C SER A 2 -3.67 16.41 58.87
N MET A 3 -3.59 17.18 57.80
CA MET A 3 -3.86 16.91 56.38
C MET A 3 -2.93 15.83 55.81
N LEU A 4 -3.46 14.87 55.04
CA LEU A 4 -3.34 14.73 53.56
C LEU A 4 -1.91 14.83 53.01
N LEU A 5 -1.45 13.79 52.30
CA LEU A 5 -0.79 13.90 50.99
C LEU A 5 -0.59 12.52 50.36
N THR A 6 -1.46 12.20 49.41
CA THR A 6 -1.41 11.07 48.48
C THR A 6 -0.23 11.22 47.50
N LEU A 7 0.75 10.32 47.55
CA LEU A 7 1.74 10.18 46.47
C LEU A 7 1.17 9.31 45.35
N ALA A 8 0.51 9.96 44.40
CA ALA A 8 0.21 9.38 43.09
C ALA A 8 1.51 9.30 42.27
N CYS A 9 1.97 8.08 41.98
CA CYS A 9 3.06 7.82 41.06
C CYS A 9 2.58 8.11 39.63
N GLN A 10 2.90 9.29 39.11
CA GLN A 10 2.62 9.69 37.72
C GLN A 10 3.57 8.93 36.77
N PRO A 11 3.09 8.23 35.73
CA PRO A 11 3.96 7.68 34.70
C PRO A 11 4.55 8.84 33.88
N LYS A 12 5.89 8.89 33.85
CA LYS A 12 6.72 9.81 33.08
C LYS A 12 6.31 9.72 31.59
N PRO A 13 5.91 10.81 30.91
CA PRO A 13 5.67 10.75 29.49
C PRO A 13 7.00 10.44 28.80
N VAL A 14 7.07 9.27 28.16
CA VAL A 14 8.17 8.92 27.26
C VAL A 14 8.07 9.87 26.08
N VAL A 15 8.99 10.82 26.00
CA VAL A 15 9.19 11.65 24.81
C VAL A 15 9.63 10.71 23.70
N VAL A 16 8.69 10.33 22.83
CA VAL A 16 9.02 9.60 21.60
C VAL A 16 9.69 10.60 20.67
N PRO A 17 10.95 10.40 20.25
CA PRO A 17 11.59 11.28 19.27
C PRO A 17 10.88 11.09 17.93
N GLY A 18 9.94 11.98 17.63
CA GLY A 18 9.22 12.02 16.38
C GLY A 18 10.13 12.49 15.26
N TYR A 19 10.59 11.57 14.41
CA TYR A 19 11.18 11.93 13.11
C TYR A 19 11.08 10.85 12.01
N PHE A 20 10.32 9.75 12.16
CA PHE A 20 10.17 8.75 11.09
C PHE A 20 8.81 8.03 11.01
N THR A 21 7.71 8.74 11.20
CA THR A 21 6.41 8.27 10.66
C THR A 21 5.94 9.27 9.63
N ALA A 22 6.56 9.24 8.45
CA ALA A 22 5.99 9.88 7.28
C ALA A 22 4.69 9.14 6.95
N GLN A 23 3.60 9.52 7.60
CA GLN A 23 2.27 9.09 7.19
C GLN A 23 2.08 9.64 5.79
N ARG A 24 1.93 8.74 4.82
CA ARG A 24 1.64 9.12 3.45
C ARG A 24 0.37 9.98 3.46
N PRO A 25 0.34 11.12 2.77
CA PRO A 25 -0.85 11.94 2.68
C PRO A 25 -2.04 11.06 2.27
N ALA A 26 -3.18 11.21 2.95
CA ALA A 26 -4.40 10.45 2.62
C ALA A 26 -4.84 10.62 1.15
N ASN A 27 -4.37 11.68 0.47
CA ASN A 27 -4.64 11.99 -0.93
C ASN A 27 -3.49 11.62 -1.89
N ALA A 28 -2.48 10.88 -1.42
CA ALA A 28 -1.40 10.46 -2.31
C ALA A 28 -1.92 9.40 -3.31
N PRO A 29 -1.58 9.53 -4.60
CA PRO A 29 -2.05 8.59 -5.62
C PRO A 29 -1.52 7.19 -5.31
N PRO A 30 -2.31 6.11 -5.46
CA PRO A 30 -1.89 4.73 -5.22
C PRO A 30 -0.56 4.37 -5.88
N THR A 31 0.18 3.57 -5.14
CA THR A 31 1.45 2.97 -5.55
C THR A 31 1.20 1.70 -6.33
N CYS A 32 2.27 1.16 -6.92
CA CYS A 32 2.17 -0.03 -7.74
C CYS A 32 1.59 -1.24 -6.96
N GLU A 33 1.98 -1.41 -5.69
CA GLU A 33 1.43 -2.47 -4.83
C GLU A 33 -0.07 -2.29 -4.54
N GLU A 34 -0.50 -1.05 -4.29
CA GLU A 34 -1.91 -0.75 -4.05
C GLU A 34 -2.74 -0.93 -5.33
N THR A 35 -2.18 -0.59 -6.49
CA THR A 35 -2.80 -0.86 -7.80
C THR A 35 -2.89 -2.36 -8.06
N LEU A 36 -1.86 -3.16 -7.72
CA LEU A 36 -1.91 -4.62 -7.82
C LEU A 36 -2.97 -5.24 -6.91
N ALA A 37 -3.06 -4.77 -5.66
CA ALA A 37 -4.11 -5.18 -4.75
C ALA A 37 -5.51 -4.78 -5.29
N CYS A 38 -5.59 -3.70 -6.07
CA CYS A 38 -6.80 -3.32 -6.79
C CYS A 38 -7.20 -4.32 -7.86
N TYR A 39 -6.25 -4.75 -8.68
CA TYR A 39 -6.49 -5.77 -9.69
C TYR A 39 -6.86 -7.13 -9.09
N ALA A 40 -6.26 -7.51 -7.96
CA ALA A 40 -6.57 -8.77 -7.28
C ALA A 40 -8.03 -8.88 -6.79
N ARG A 41 -8.74 -7.74 -6.68
CA ARG A 41 -10.18 -7.68 -6.35
C ARG A 41 -11.09 -7.71 -7.58
N CYS A 42 -10.53 -7.64 -8.78
CA CYS A 42 -11.29 -7.77 -10.01
C CYS A 42 -11.57 -9.27 -10.29
N GLU A 43 -12.79 -9.72 -10.01
CA GLU A 43 -13.28 -11.04 -10.39
C GLU A 43 -14.49 -10.92 -11.32
N PRO A 44 -14.38 -11.26 -12.62
CA PRO A 44 -13.15 -11.60 -13.35
C PRO A 44 -12.22 -10.40 -13.57
N LEU A 45 -10.93 -10.66 -13.84
CA LEU A 45 -9.94 -9.63 -14.19
C LEU A 45 -10.24 -9.05 -15.58
N VAL A 46 -11.24 -8.17 -15.67
CA VAL A 46 -11.67 -7.51 -16.90
C VAL A 46 -11.11 -6.09 -17.00
N GLU A 47 -10.91 -5.63 -18.24
CA GLU A 47 -10.30 -4.34 -18.55
C GLU A 47 -11.03 -3.17 -17.87
N GLU A 48 -12.36 -3.22 -17.78
CA GLU A 48 -13.14 -2.16 -17.12
C GLU A 48 -12.81 -2.01 -15.63
N CYS A 49 -12.61 -3.12 -14.92
CA CYS A 49 -12.23 -3.09 -13.51
C CYS A 49 -10.79 -2.56 -13.35
N MET A 50 -9.88 -3.01 -14.20
CA MET A 50 -8.50 -2.51 -14.22
C MET A 50 -8.44 -1.01 -14.52
N MET A 51 -9.24 -0.52 -15.47
CA MET A 51 -9.30 0.92 -15.77
C MET A 51 -9.75 1.75 -14.57
N ARG A 52 -10.68 1.26 -13.74
CA ARG A 52 -11.07 1.97 -12.50
C ARG A 52 -9.93 2.03 -11.49
N CYS A 53 -9.15 0.96 -11.36
CA CYS A 53 -7.95 0.94 -10.54
C CYS A 53 -6.89 1.93 -11.05
N ASP A 54 -6.74 2.05 -12.36
CA ASP A 54 -5.74 2.92 -13.00
C ASP A 54 -6.05 4.40 -12.86
N GLN A 55 -7.32 4.77 -12.86
CA GLN A 55 -7.76 6.18 -12.74
C GLN A 55 -7.25 6.85 -11.47
N CYS A 56 -6.91 6.08 -10.45
CA CYS A 56 -6.38 6.58 -9.19
C CYS A 56 -4.86 6.68 -9.19
N GLY A 57 -4.16 5.85 -9.97
CA GLY A 57 -2.71 5.73 -9.91
C GLY A 57 -1.98 6.80 -10.70
N VAL A 58 -0.69 6.98 -10.38
CA VAL A 58 0.23 7.72 -11.26
C VAL A 58 0.68 6.83 -12.41
N SER A 59 0.81 7.39 -13.61
CA SER A 59 1.06 6.64 -14.84
C SER A 59 2.25 5.66 -14.75
N ARG A 60 3.30 6.02 -14.01
CA ARG A 60 4.46 5.13 -13.82
C ARG A 60 4.14 3.90 -12.97
N ASP A 61 3.36 4.07 -11.90
CA ASP A 61 3.04 2.97 -10.98
C ASP A 61 1.94 2.08 -11.55
N VAL A 62 0.99 2.67 -12.29
CA VAL A 62 0.04 1.94 -13.14
C VAL A 62 0.75 1.07 -14.18
N ALA A 63 1.72 1.64 -14.91
CA ALA A 63 2.46 0.90 -15.93
C ALA A 63 3.22 -0.30 -15.34
N ARG A 64 3.79 -0.14 -14.13
CA ARG A 64 4.46 -1.22 -13.40
C ARG A 64 3.49 -2.29 -12.92
N ALA A 65 2.33 -1.91 -12.38
CA ALA A 65 1.31 -2.85 -11.94
C ALA A 65 0.74 -3.65 -13.13
N ARG A 66 0.53 -2.98 -14.27
CA ARG A 66 0.14 -3.65 -15.53
C ARG A 66 1.21 -4.62 -16.03
N ALA A 67 2.50 -4.29 -15.89
CA ALA A 67 3.59 -5.19 -16.28
C ALA A 67 3.57 -6.49 -15.45
N VAL A 68 3.41 -6.39 -14.13
CA VAL A 68 3.28 -7.56 -13.24
C VAL A 68 2.05 -8.40 -13.62
N SER A 69 0.90 -7.75 -13.83
CA SER A 69 -0.35 -8.43 -14.20
C SER A 69 -0.25 -9.14 -15.55
N ASN A 70 0.39 -8.51 -16.53
CA ASN A 70 0.63 -9.10 -17.85
C ASN A 70 1.57 -10.31 -17.75
N CYS A 71 2.67 -10.20 -16.99
CA CYS A 71 3.54 -11.34 -16.75
C CYS A 71 2.79 -12.51 -16.08
N ALA A 72 1.98 -12.24 -15.06
CA ALA A 72 1.16 -13.26 -14.40
C ALA A 72 0.19 -13.93 -15.39
N ALA A 73 -0.46 -13.16 -16.26
CA ALA A 73 -1.36 -13.68 -17.29
C ALA A 73 -0.62 -14.56 -18.32
N ILE A 74 0.54 -14.12 -18.82
CA ILE A 74 1.37 -14.88 -19.78
C ILE A 74 1.87 -16.19 -19.17
N LYS A 75 2.24 -16.16 -17.88
CA LYS A 75 2.77 -17.32 -17.15
C LYS A 75 1.68 -18.22 -16.57
N GLY A 76 0.42 -17.81 -16.62
CA GLY A 76 -0.70 -18.53 -16.01
C GLY A 76 -0.65 -18.55 -14.48
N CYS A 77 -0.04 -17.53 -13.86
CA CYS A 77 0.00 -17.40 -12.41
C CYS A 77 -1.35 -16.93 -11.87
N THR A 78 -1.91 -17.70 -10.94
CA THR A 78 -3.16 -17.37 -10.23
C THR A 78 -2.93 -17.01 -8.77
N ASP A 79 -1.71 -17.20 -8.27
CA ASP A 79 -1.34 -16.97 -6.88
C ASP A 79 -0.06 -16.11 -6.78
N PRO A 80 0.14 -15.43 -5.62
CA PRO A 80 1.28 -14.56 -5.42
C PRO A 80 2.64 -15.29 -5.50
N VAL A 81 2.71 -16.56 -5.10
CA VAL A 81 3.96 -17.32 -5.07
C VAL A 81 4.44 -17.59 -6.50
N CYS A 82 3.53 -17.96 -7.39
CA CYS A 82 3.84 -18.07 -8.82
C CYS A 82 4.32 -16.73 -9.39
N THR A 83 3.63 -15.63 -9.09
CA THR A 83 4.02 -14.30 -9.59
C THR A 83 5.39 -13.87 -9.05
N GLU A 84 5.68 -14.12 -7.78
CA GLU A 84 7.00 -13.85 -7.17
C GLU A 84 8.12 -14.64 -7.84
N GLN A 85 7.88 -15.90 -8.19
CA GLN A 85 8.88 -16.75 -8.82
C GLN A 85 9.07 -16.46 -10.31
N GLN A 86 7.98 -16.22 -11.04
CA GLN A 86 7.99 -16.12 -12.50
C GLN A 86 8.07 -14.68 -13.02
N CYS A 87 7.68 -13.70 -12.20
CA CYS A 87 7.60 -12.27 -12.52
C CYS A 87 8.38 -11.40 -11.53
N ALA A 88 9.45 -11.97 -10.95
CA ALA A 88 10.36 -11.29 -10.05
C ALA A 88 10.86 -9.92 -10.56
N PRO A 89 11.25 -9.75 -11.84
CA PRO A 89 11.75 -8.44 -12.30
C PRO A 89 10.66 -7.38 -12.36
N GLU A 90 9.44 -7.74 -12.77
CA GLU A 90 8.29 -6.83 -12.79
C GLU A 90 7.89 -6.44 -11.36
N LEU A 91 7.90 -7.39 -10.43
CA LEU A 91 7.64 -7.14 -9.01
C LEU A 91 8.72 -6.24 -8.38
N ALA A 92 10.00 -6.48 -8.66
CA ALA A 92 11.07 -5.63 -8.19
C ALA A 92 10.92 -4.19 -8.72
N ALA A 93 10.54 -4.03 -10.00
CA ALA A 93 10.26 -2.72 -10.58
C ALA A 93 9.05 -2.03 -9.91
N CYS A 94 8.04 -2.81 -9.52
CA CYS A 94 6.87 -2.35 -8.77
C CYS A 94 7.26 -1.85 -7.36
N GLN A 95 8.14 -2.57 -6.67
CA GLN A 95 8.56 -2.31 -5.28
C GLN A 95 9.65 -1.25 -5.14
N ALA A 96 10.38 -0.91 -6.23
CA ALA A 96 11.54 -0.01 -6.22
C ALA A 96 11.29 1.44 -5.72
N ARG A 97 10.07 1.78 -5.28
CA ARG A 97 9.70 3.10 -4.76
C ARG A 97 9.24 3.07 -3.29
N HIS A 98 9.08 1.90 -2.68
CA HIS A 98 8.47 1.72 -1.35
C HIS A 98 9.48 1.60 -0.21
N VAL A 99 10.39 2.56 -0.13
CA VAL A 99 11.19 2.76 1.09
C VAL A 99 10.51 3.84 1.92
N GLY A 100 9.49 3.49 2.71
CA GLY A 100 9.09 4.31 3.87
C GLY A 100 7.64 4.75 3.99
N GLY A 101 6.66 3.86 3.84
CA GLY A 101 5.29 4.13 4.30
C GLY A 101 4.49 2.85 4.54
N PRO A 102 3.66 2.77 5.59
CA PRO A 102 2.78 1.62 5.80
C PRO A 102 1.78 1.48 4.65
N PRO A 103 1.36 0.25 4.31
CA PRO A 103 0.33 0.03 3.29
C PRO A 103 -0.97 0.70 3.74
N VAL A 104 -1.40 1.75 3.02
CA VAL A 104 -2.71 2.35 3.26
C VAL A 104 -3.74 1.57 2.45
N MET A 105 -4.20 0.46 3.03
CA MET A 105 -5.22 -0.44 2.49
C MET A 105 -6.64 0.07 2.77
N ASP A 106 -6.86 1.38 2.69
CA ASP A 106 -8.18 1.95 2.87
C ASP A 106 -8.42 2.96 1.76
N THR A 107 -9.53 2.76 1.04
CA THR A 107 -10.03 3.64 -0.02
C THR A 107 -9.58 3.25 -1.43
N PHE A 108 -10.27 2.27 -2.00
CA PHE A 108 -10.44 2.15 -3.45
C PHE A 108 -11.24 3.38 -3.94
N CYS A 109 -10.60 4.55 -3.97
CA CYS A 109 -11.07 5.87 -4.40
C CYS A 109 -12.57 6.25 -4.18
N PRO A 110 -12.83 7.18 -3.25
CA PRO A 110 -13.64 8.37 -3.56
C PRO A 110 -13.12 9.66 -2.87
N LYS A 111 -13.50 10.91 -3.18
CA LYS A 111 -13.82 11.74 -4.38
C LYS A 111 -13.87 13.20 -3.82
N PRO A 112 -13.27 14.23 -4.45
CA PRO A 112 -14.02 15.18 -5.28
C PRO A 112 -13.38 15.41 -6.66
#